data_AF-A0A1F6VEL6-F1
#
_entry.id   AF-A0A1F6VEL6-F1
#
_cell.length_a   1.000
_cell.length_b   1.000
_cell.length_c   1.000
_cell.angle_alpha   90.00
_cell.angle_beta   90.00
_cell.angle_gamma   90.00
#
_symmetry.space_group_name_H-M   'P 1'
#
loop_
_entity.id
_entity.type
_entity.pdbx_description
1 polymer ?
#
loop_
_entity_poly.entity_id
_entity_poly.type
_entity_poly.pdbx_seq_one_letter_code
_entity_poly.pdbx_strand_id
1 'polypeptide(L)'
;MENNNNKNTYITIGVVALVIVVLAVLWMRNGAEPAEENNEATGETQGATTGEKRFSGTISAVDTACFADGVCSVTVDGKKVILVQGGLALDSGAAVGKLLGVDSIGDLEGKMGAFANVYAKETPDGGYTLYGNSEYYVEVAKVSDK
;
A
#
# COMPACT_ATOMS: atom_id res chain seq x y z
N MET A 1 52.60 -30.92 28.02
CA MET A 1 51.77 -29.74 28.34
C MET A 1 50.67 -29.69 27.30
N GLU A 2 49.49 -30.15 27.66
CA GLU A 2 48.35 -30.37 26.76
C GLU A 2 47.58 -29.05 26.57
N ASN A 3 47.37 -28.64 25.32
CA ASN A 3 46.88 -27.32 24.96
C ASN A 3 45.36 -27.20 25.20
N ASN A 4 44.97 -26.56 26.30
CA ASN A 4 43.58 -26.35 26.75
C ASN A 4 42.78 -25.33 25.93
N ASN A 5 43.37 -24.69 24.91
CA ASN A 5 42.69 -23.62 24.17
C ASN A 5 41.62 -24.09 23.18
N ASN A 6 41.61 -25.37 22.79
CA ASN A 6 40.67 -25.84 21.76
C ASN A 6 39.28 -26.16 22.32
N LYS A 7 39.17 -26.57 23.60
CA LYS A 7 37.88 -26.93 24.21
C LYS A 7 36.97 -25.70 24.38
N ASN A 8 37.53 -24.55 24.73
CA ASN A 8 36.76 -23.32 24.91
C ASN A 8 36.22 -22.76 23.59
N THR A 9 36.94 -22.92 22.49
CA THR A 9 36.49 -22.50 21.16
C THR A 9 35.29 -23.29 20.67
N TYR A 10 35.28 -24.63 20.82
CA TYR A 10 34.12 -25.45 20.44
C TYR A 10 32.88 -25.19 21.31
N ILE A 11 33.07 -24.94 22.61
CA ILE A 11 31.96 -24.58 23.52
C ILE A 11 31.41 -23.19 23.15
N THR A 12 32.27 -22.22 22.84
CA THR A 12 31.82 -20.87 22.45
C THR A 12 31.09 -20.90 21.10
N ILE A 13 31.59 -21.65 20.12
CA ILE A 13 30.94 -21.79 18.80
C ILE A 13 29.59 -22.52 18.94
N GLY A 14 29.53 -23.58 19.75
CA GLY A 14 28.30 -24.33 20.00
C GLY A 14 27.21 -23.49 20.66
N VAL A 15 27.57 -22.66 21.65
CA VAL A 15 26.63 -21.75 22.32
C VAL A 15 26.17 -20.64 21.37
N VAL A 16 27.06 -20.06 20.56
CA VAL A 16 26.69 -19.02 19.58
C VAL A 16 25.74 -19.57 18.51
N ALA A 17 26.02 -20.76 17.98
CA ALA A 17 25.14 -21.40 17.00
C ALA A 17 23.75 -21.70 17.59
N LEU A 18 23.69 -22.17 18.84
CA LEU A 18 22.44 -22.49 19.50
C LEU A 18 21.62 -21.24 19.83
N VAL A 19 22.27 -20.13 20.22
CA VAL A 19 21.61 -18.83 20.42
C VAL A 19 21.03 -18.28 19.11
N ILE A 20 21.74 -18.40 17.99
CA ILE A 20 21.25 -17.95 16.67
C ILE A 20 20.02 -18.77 16.25
N VAL A 21 20.03 -20.09 16.45
CA VAL A 21 18.89 -20.95 16.11
C VAL A 21 17.68 -20.65 17.00
N VAL A 22 17.88 -20.42 18.30
CA VAL A 22 16.78 -20.06 19.21
C VAL A 22 16.21 -18.69 18.87
N LEU A 23 17.04 -17.72 18.50
CA LEU A 23 16.59 -16.42 18.00
C LEU A 23 15.82 -16.56 16.69
N ALA A 24 16.30 -17.34 15.72
CA ALA A 24 15.60 -17.56 14.46
C ALA A 24 14.22 -18.22 14.65
N VAL A 25 14.11 -19.19 15.57
CA VAL A 25 12.83 -19.84 15.89
C VAL A 25 11.87 -18.91 16.63
N LEU A 26 12.38 -18.01 17.49
CA LEU A 26 11.57 -16.97 18.13
C LEU A 26 11.07 -15.92 17.11
N TRP A 27 11.89 -15.54 16.14
CA TRP A 27 11.49 -14.68 15.02
C TRP A 27 10.43 -15.35 14.12
N MET A 28 10.52 -16.67 13.89
CA MET A 28 9.50 -17.40 13.13
C MET A 28 8.18 -17.57 13.87
N ARG A 29 8.18 -17.72 15.20
CA ARG A 29 6.93 -17.87 15.98
C ARG A 29 6.19 -16.55 16.20
N ASN A 30 6.91 -15.42 16.21
CA ASN A 30 6.31 -14.10 16.42
C ASN A 30 5.98 -13.34 15.13
N GLY A 31 6.11 -13.96 13.95
CA GLY A 31 5.63 -13.40 12.70
C GLY A 31 6.22 -12.02 12.40
N ALA A 32 7.50 -11.99 12.04
CA ALA A 32 8.07 -10.82 11.38
C ALA A 32 7.74 -10.89 9.88
N GLU A 33 6.78 -10.07 9.45
CA GLU A 33 6.66 -9.64 8.06
C GLU A 33 8.00 -8.99 7.64
N PRO A 34 8.47 -9.20 6.40
CA PRO A 34 9.72 -8.60 5.95
C PRO A 34 9.60 -7.08 5.94
N ALA A 35 10.45 -6.41 6.73
CA ALA A 35 10.72 -5.00 6.60
C ALA A 35 11.47 -4.79 5.27
N GLU A 36 10.74 -4.35 4.24
CA GLU A 36 11.35 -3.81 3.04
C GLU A 36 11.83 -2.38 3.32
N GLU A 37 13.15 -2.23 3.25
CA GLU A 37 13.89 -0.99 3.29
C GLU A 37 13.81 -0.29 1.93
N ASN A 38 13.18 0.88 1.88
CA ASN A 38 13.51 1.91 0.90
C ASN A 38 13.09 3.31 1.37
N ASN A 39 14.07 3.97 2.00
CA ASN A 39 14.48 5.37 1.85
C ASN A 39 13.40 6.44 1.58
N GLU A 40 13.19 7.25 2.63
CA GLU A 40 13.11 8.72 2.61
C GLU A 40 12.53 9.41 1.36
N ALA A 41 11.26 9.80 1.45
CA ALA A 41 10.82 11.08 0.93
C ALA A 41 10.03 11.81 2.01
N THR A 42 10.63 12.91 2.46
CA THR A 42 10.11 13.89 3.41
C THR A 42 8.75 14.39 2.93
N GLY A 43 7.75 14.29 3.79
CA GLY A 43 6.41 14.80 3.55
C GLY A 43 5.67 14.95 4.87
N GLU A 44 5.89 16.06 5.56
CA GLU A 44 4.97 16.55 6.58
C GLU A 44 3.54 16.59 6.01
N THR A 45 2.54 16.11 6.76
CA THR A 45 1.30 16.87 7.06
C THR A 45 0.27 15.99 7.76
N GLN A 46 0.16 16.27 9.06
CA GLN A 46 -1.04 16.59 9.83
C GLN A 46 -2.30 15.71 9.69
N GLY A 47 -2.71 15.20 10.85
CA GLY A 47 -4.12 14.99 11.18
C GLY A 47 -4.79 13.81 10.51
N ALA A 48 -4.20 12.61 10.60
CA ALA A 48 -4.90 11.39 10.24
C ALA A 48 -6.04 11.14 11.23
N THR A 49 -7.26 11.53 10.86
CA THR A 49 -8.47 10.95 11.45
C THR A 49 -8.42 9.45 11.17
N THR A 50 -8.60 8.62 12.19
CA THR A 50 -8.37 7.17 12.15
C THR A 50 -8.98 6.51 10.89
N GLY A 51 -8.12 6.17 9.92
CA GLY A 51 -8.52 5.52 8.66
C GLY A 51 -8.19 6.32 7.40
N GLU A 52 -7.79 7.58 7.46
CA GLU A 52 -7.36 8.34 6.28
C GLU A 52 -5.89 8.06 5.94
N LYS A 53 -5.63 7.77 4.65
CA LYS A 53 -4.32 7.34 4.17
C LYS A 53 -3.93 8.11 2.92
N ARG A 54 -2.67 8.56 2.89
CA ARG A 54 -2.01 9.10 1.72
C ARG A 54 -0.92 8.12 1.30
N PHE A 55 -0.90 7.80 0.01
CA PHE A 55 0.13 6.96 -0.57
C PHE A 55 0.25 7.27 -2.05
N SER A 56 1.36 6.86 -2.66
CA SER A 56 1.61 7.06 -4.08
C SER A 56 2.23 5.81 -4.66
N GLY A 57 2.07 5.63 -5.97
CA GLY A 57 2.72 4.54 -6.67
C GLY A 57 2.19 4.36 -8.08
N THR A 58 2.47 3.20 -8.66
CA THR A 58 2.16 2.95 -10.07
C THR A 58 0.75 2.37 -10.22
N ILE A 59 -0.03 2.89 -11.18
CA ILE A 59 -1.31 2.30 -11.56
C ILE A 59 -1.05 0.94 -12.22
N SER A 60 -1.49 -0.13 -11.57
CA SER A 60 -1.26 -1.51 -12.03
C SER A 60 -2.52 -2.18 -12.58
N ALA A 61 -3.70 -1.70 -12.21
CA ALA A 61 -4.98 -2.19 -12.74
C ALA A 61 -6.05 -1.11 -12.62
N VAL A 62 -7.00 -1.10 -13.54
CA VAL A 62 -8.22 -0.31 -13.47
C VAL A 62 -9.38 -1.25 -13.77
N ASP A 63 -10.41 -1.16 -12.96
CA ASP A 63 -11.65 -1.87 -13.11
C ASP A 63 -12.78 -0.85 -13.32
N THR A 64 -13.23 -0.75 -14.57
CA THR A 64 -14.35 0.11 -15.00
C THR A 64 -15.66 -0.67 -15.09
N ALA A 65 -15.71 -1.89 -14.55
CA ALA A 65 -16.87 -2.77 -14.58
C ALA A 65 -18.04 -2.29 -13.68
N CYS A 66 -18.00 -1.07 -13.17
CA CYS A 66 -19.09 -0.46 -12.41
C CYS A 66 -20.43 -0.42 -13.14
N PHE A 67 -20.46 -0.47 -14.47
CA PHE A 67 -21.71 -0.59 -15.23
C PHE A 67 -22.38 -1.97 -15.05
N ALA A 68 -21.60 -3.01 -14.73
CA ALA A 68 -22.09 -4.37 -14.52
C ALA A 68 -22.22 -4.71 -13.03
N ASP A 69 -21.16 -4.46 -12.25
CA ASP A 69 -21.03 -4.90 -10.84
C ASP A 69 -21.17 -3.75 -9.84
N GLY A 70 -21.38 -2.52 -10.33
CA GLY A 70 -21.65 -1.37 -9.50
C GLY A 70 -20.43 -0.76 -8.80
N VAL A 71 -19.21 -1.25 -9.03
CA VAL A 71 -17.98 -0.74 -8.39
C VAL A 71 -16.93 -0.41 -9.44
N CYS A 72 -16.45 0.84 -9.49
CA CYS A 72 -15.27 1.20 -10.28
C CYS A 72 -14.09 1.30 -9.30
N SER A 73 -12.94 0.74 -9.66
CA SER A 73 -11.75 0.81 -8.82
C SER A 73 -10.47 0.96 -9.62
N VAL A 74 -9.44 1.48 -8.98
CA VAL A 74 -8.08 1.55 -9.50
C VAL A 74 -7.13 0.94 -8.49
N THR A 75 -6.19 0.14 -8.96
CA THR A 75 -5.12 -0.41 -8.13
C THR A 75 -3.86 0.43 -8.34
N VAL A 76 -3.38 1.03 -7.26
CA VAL A 76 -2.14 1.81 -7.23
C VAL A 76 -1.18 1.10 -6.28
N ASP A 77 -0.02 0.69 -6.77
CA ASP A 77 0.98 -0.04 -5.98
C ASP A 77 0.43 -1.31 -5.29
N GLY A 78 -0.42 -2.05 -6.01
CA GLY A 78 -1.10 -3.24 -5.46
C GLY A 78 -2.25 -2.92 -4.49
N LYS A 79 -2.52 -1.66 -4.17
CA LYS A 79 -3.60 -1.22 -3.28
C LYS A 79 -4.85 -0.85 -4.07
N LYS A 80 -5.96 -1.54 -3.82
CA LYS A 80 -7.24 -1.29 -4.48
C LYS A 80 -7.94 -0.06 -3.89
N VAL A 81 -8.22 0.93 -4.72
CA VAL A 81 -8.95 2.16 -4.40
C VAL A 81 -10.29 2.16 -5.12
N ILE A 82 -11.37 2.14 -4.35
CA ILE A 82 -12.74 2.24 -4.84
C ILE A 82 -13.02 3.71 -5.18
N LEU A 83 -13.25 3.96 -6.47
CA LEU A 83 -13.52 5.28 -7.02
C LEU A 83 -15.01 5.60 -6.93
N VAL A 84 -15.83 4.64 -7.37
CA VAL A 84 -17.29 4.74 -7.45
C VAL A 84 -17.90 3.40 -7.00
N GLN A 85 -18.98 3.43 -6.22
CA GLN A 85 -19.77 2.31 -5.73
C GLN A 85 -21.26 2.69 -5.85
N GLY A 86 -22.09 1.85 -6.47
CA GLY A 86 -23.54 2.04 -6.61
C GLY A 86 -24.14 1.86 -8.02
N GLY A 87 -23.35 1.54 -9.05
CA GLY A 87 -23.87 1.30 -10.41
C GLY A 87 -24.72 2.46 -10.96
N LEU A 88 -25.88 2.17 -11.56
CA LEU A 88 -26.83 3.18 -12.10
C LEU A 88 -27.56 4.00 -11.01
N ALA A 89 -27.42 3.64 -9.74
CA ALA A 89 -28.09 4.27 -8.61
C ALA A 89 -27.08 4.95 -7.68
N LEU A 90 -26.19 5.78 -8.26
CA LEU A 90 -25.38 6.68 -7.45
C LEU A 90 -26.33 7.66 -6.76
N ASP A 91 -26.41 7.57 -5.44
CA ASP A 91 -27.02 8.62 -4.61
C ASP A 91 -26.31 9.93 -4.94
N SER A 92 -27.00 10.83 -5.66
CA SER A 92 -26.46 12.10 -6.15
C SER A 92 -25.98 13.04 -5.02
N GLY A 93 -26.22 12.66 -3.75
CA GLY A 93 -25.78 13.37 -2.55
C GLY A 93 -24.59 12.75 -1.83
N ALA A 94 -24.06 11.59 -2.26
CA ALA A 94 -22.89 11.00 -1.64
C ALA A 94 -21.63 11.82 -1.97
N ALA A 95 -20.93 12.29 -0.96
CA ALA A 95 -19.64 12.96 -1.15
C ALA A 95 -18.65 11.95 -1.72
N VAL A 96 -18.22 12.17 -2.97
CA VAL A 96 -17.19 11.39 -3.65
C VAL A 96 -15.96 12.25 -3.86
N GLY A 97 -14.80 11.62 -3.77
CA GLY A 97 -13.52 12.24 -4.08
C GLY A 97 -13.37 12.61 -5.56
N LYS A 98 -12.18 13.12 -5.90
CA LYS A 98 -11.87 13.70 -7.20
C LYS A 98 -10.83 12.86 -7.95
N LEU A 99 -10.98 12.80 -9.26
CA LEU A 99 -9.90 12.37 -10.15
C LEU A 99 -9.18 13.61 -10.65
N LEU A 100 -7.86 13.65 -10.50
CA LEU A 100 -7.00 14.73 -10.98
C LEU A 100 -6.07 14.17 -12.04
N GLY A 101 -5.85 14.92 -13.13
CA GLY A 101 -4.98 14.49 -14.23
C GLY A 101 -5.64 13.56 -15.26
N VAL A 102 -6.93 13.25 -15.09
CA VAL A 102 -7.78 12.53 -16.05
C VAL A 102 -9.18 13.15 -16.08
N ASP A 103 -9.86 13.09 -17.23
CA ASP A 103 -11.20 13.68 -17.40
C ASP A 103 -12.32 12.72 -16.92
N SER A 104 -12.08 11.42 -16.92
CA SER A 104 -13.05 10.40 -16.53
C SER A 104 -12.38 9.13 -16.00
N ILE A 105 -13.16 8.27 -15.33
CA ILE A 105 -12.69 6.96 -14.82
C ILE A 105 -12.15 6.09 -15.97
N GLY A 106 -12.78 6.13 -17.15
CA GLY A 106 -12.32 5.40 -18.33
C GLY A 106 -10.95 5.84 -18.84
N ASP A 107 -10.55 7.10 -18.63
CA ASP A 107 -9.23 7.57 -19.04
C ASP A 107 -8.10 6.95 -18.20
N LEU A 108 -8.41 6.43 -17.00
CA LEU A 108 -7.43 5.73 -16.16
C LEU A 108 -6.92 4.44 -16.81
N GLU A 109 -7.74 3.78 -17.65
CA GLU A 109 -7.30 2.60 -18.41
C GLU A 109 -6.14 2.94 -19.36
N GLY A 110 -6.16 4.15 -19.95
CA GLY A 110 -5.06 4.69 -20.75
C GLY A 110 -3.85 5.17 -19.96
N LYS A 111 -3.90 5.12 -18.62
CA LYS A 111 -2.84 5.54 -17.69
C LYS A 111 -2.23 4.37 -16.92
N MET A 112 -2.42 3.13 -17.38
CA MET A 112 -1.67 1.97 -16.87
C MET A 112 -0.17 2.25 -16.87
N GLY A 113 0.50 1.96 -15.75
CA GLY A 113 1.93 2.23 -15.59
C GLY A 113 2.27 3.68 -15.24
N ALA A 114 1.31 4.60 -15.22
CA ALA A 114 1.55 5.95 -14.75
C ALA A 114 1.65 5.99 -13.21
N PHE A 115 2.41 6.95 -12.71
CA PHE A 115 2.50 7.22 -11.29
C PHE A 115 1.25 8.01 -10.83
N ALA A 116 0.71 7.68 -9.67
CA ALA A 116 -0.44 8.34 -9.09
C ALA A 116 -0.26 8.60 -7.60
N ASN A 117 -0.75 9.75 -7.13
CA ASN A 117 -0.89 10.09 -5.72
C ASN A 117 -2.33 9.84 -5.28
N VAL A 118 -2.51 9.26 -4.11
CA VAL A 118 -3.82 8.88 -3.57
C VAL A 118 -3.98 9.47 -2.18
N TYR A 119 -5.14 10.08 -1.96
CA TYR A 119 -5.66 10.39 -0.63
C TYR A 119 -7.05 9.78 -0.49
N ALA A 120 -7.17 8.77 0.38
CA ALA A 120 -8.37 7.97 0.49
C ALA A 120 -8.58 7.46 1.93
N LYS A 121 -9.78 6.96 2.20
CA LYS A 121 -10.08 6.27 3.46
C LYS A 121 -9.88 4.76 3.32
N GLU A 122 -9.22 4.15 4.28
CA GLU A 122 -9.09 2.70 4.44
C GLU A 122 -10.45 2.07 4.82
N THR A 123 -10.81 1.00 4.14
CA THR A 123 -12.03 0.23 4.42
C THR A 123 -11.72 -0.90 5.42
N PRO A 124 -12.74 -1.42 6.15
CA PRO A 124 -12.55 -2.55 7.06
C PRO A 124 -11.98 -3.80 6.38
N ASP A 125 -12.19 -3.94 5.08
CA ASP A 125 -11.70 -5.07 4.26
C ASP A 125 -10.23 -4.91 3.81
N GLY A 126 -9.53 -3.86 4.25
CA GLY A 126 -8.13 -3.58 3.87
C GLY A 126 -7.97 -2.94 2.48
N GLY A 127 -9.06 -2.46 1.88
CA GLY A 127 -9.06 -1.65 0.67
C GLY A 127 -9.07 -0.15 0.98
N TYR A 128 -9.18 0.66 -0.05
CA TYR A 128 -9.31 2.12 0.06
C TYR A 128 -10.54 2.61 -0.68
N THR A 129 -11.11 3.74 -0.27
CA THR A 129 -12.28 4.34 -0.90
C THR A 129 -12.20 5.86 -0.95
N LEU A 130 -12.69 6.43 -2.06
CA LEU A 130 -12.91 7.87 -2.21
C LEU A 130 -14.29 8.32 -1.72
N TYR A 131 -15.10 7.41 -1.18
CA TYR A 131 -16.43 7.74 -0.64
C TYR A 131 -16.38 8.37 0.75
N GLY A 132 -17.34 9.27 0.96
CA GLY A 132 -17.59 9.92 2.25
C GLY A 132 -16.82 11.22 2.45
N ASN A 133 -15.94 11.61 1.53
CA ASN A 133 -15.21 12.87 1.59
C ASN A 133 -14.84 13.38 0.18
N SER A 134 -15.22 14.63 -0.13
CA SER A 134 -14.91 15.29 -1.40
C SER A 134 -13.47 15.82 -1.50
N GLU A 135 -12.70 15.76 -0.40
CA GLU A 135 -11.28 16.06 -0.38
C GLU A 135 -10.41 14.86 -0.77
N TYR A 136 -10.97 13.64 -0.77
CA TYR A 136 -10.25 12.46 -1.27
C TYR A 136 -9.96 12.61 -2.76
N TYR A 137 -8.83 12.06 -3.20
CA TYR A 137 -8.43 12.14 -4.59
C TYR A 137 -7.55 10.98 -5.04
N VAL A 138 -7.60 10.73 -6.35
CA VAL A 138 -6.54 10.02 -7.09
C VAL A 138 -6.03 11.00 -8.14
N GLU A 139 -4.77 11.37 -8.02
CA GLU A 139 -4.08 12.26 -8.94
C GLU A 139 -3.11 11.46 -9.78
N VAL A 140 -3.34 11.40 -11.09
CA VAL A 140 -2.39 10.82 -12.03
C VAL A 140 -1.32 11.87 -12.34
N ALA A 141 -0.07 11.55 -12.03
CA ALA A 141 1.05 12.39 -12.38
C ALA A 141 1.12 12.51 -13.91
N LYS A 142 1.26 13.74 -14.42
CA LYS A 142 1.50 13.94 -15.84
C LYS A 142 2.80 13.25 -16.21
N VAL A 143 2.72 12.26 -17.10
CA VAL A 143 3.90 11.74 -17.77
C VAL A 143 4.45 12.92 -18.56
N SER A 144 5.61 13.45 -18.15
CA SER A 144 6.30 14.48 -18.91
C SER A 144 6.75 13.83 -20.22
N ASP A 145 5.93 13.97 -21.28
CA ASP A 145 6.30 13.70 -22.66
C ASP A 145 7.64 14.42 -22.92
N LYS A 146 8.67 13.64 -23.21
CA LYS A 146 10.01 14.14 -23.55
C LYS A 146 10.33 13.77 -24.99
#